data_AF-A0A060VV34-F1
#
_entry.id   AF-A0A060VV34-F1
#
_cell.length_a   1.000
_cell.length_b   1.000
_cell.length_c   1.000
_cell.angle_alpha   90.00
_cell.angle_beta   90.00
_cell.angle_gamma   90.00
#
_symmetry.space_group_name_H-M   'P 1'
#
loop_
_entity.id
_entity.type
_entity.pdbx_description
1 polymer ?
#
loop_
_entity_poly.entity_id
_entity_poly.type
_entity_poly.pdbx_seq_one_letter_code
_entity_poly.pdbx_strand_id
1 'polypeptide(L)'
;MNRVLSLLEKRPPILSTWQFSRWKQGRNMDLFHDLKSELTGSFEKLAIAMLQTPAKFDASELKEAISGAGTDEACLIEILSSRSNAEIREINQIYKHEYGKTLEDSISNDTSGHFRRLLVSLCQGNRDEREQVDINMAKQDAQVITVSCSVNIIAFK
;
A
#
# COMPACT_ATOMS: atom_id res chain seq x y z
N MET A 1 -19.24 -23.63 -5.42
CA MET A 1 -19.30 -23.04 -6.78
C MET A 1 -20.67 -22.42 -7.12
N ASN A 2 -21.79 -23.13 -6.93
CA ASN A 2 -23.15 -22.62 -7.28
C ASN A 2 -23.64 -21.42 -6.45
N ARG A 3 -23.14 -21.25 -5.22
CA ARG A 3 -23.51 -20.14 -4.34
C ARG A 3 -22.97 -18.79 -4.83
N VAL A 4 -21.70 -18.75 -5.27
CA VAL A 4 -21.04 -17.54 -5.80
C VAL A 4 -21.74 -17.04 -7.07
N LEU A 5 -22.14 -17.95 -7.97
CA LEU A 5 -22.90 -17.58 -9.18
C LEU A 5 -24.26 -16.96 -8.82
N SER A 6 -24.98 -17.51 -7.83
CA SER A 6 -26.26 -16.95 -7.36
C SER A 6 -26.13 -15.57 -6.70
N LEU A 7 -24.93 -15.19 -6.21
CA LEU A 7 -24.67 -13.89 -5.60
C LEU A 7 -24.44 -12.79 -6.66
N LEU A 8 -23.93 -13.15 -7.84
CA LEU A 8 -23.76 -12.24 -8.96
C LEU A 8 -25.08 -11.90 -9.66
N GLU A 9 -26.03 -12.84 -9.63
CA GLU A 9 -27.32 -12.74 -10.33
C GLU A 9 -28.35 -11.83 -9.62
N LYS A 10 -28.23 -11.58 -8.32
CA LYS A 10 -29.19 -10.80 -7.51
C LYS A 10 -29.04 -9.27 -7.61
N ARG A 11 -28.63 -8.74 -8.78
CA ARG A 11 -28.50 -7.29 -8.98
C ARG A 11 -29.87 -6.62 -9.09
N PRO A 12 -30.25 -5.71 -8.18
CA PRO A 12 -31.49 -4.95 -8.33
C PRO A 12 -31.38 -3.99 -9.53
N PRO A 13 -32.43 -3.85 -10.34
CA PRO A 13 -32.35 -3.19 -11.64
C PRO A 13 -32.12 -1.67 -11.55
N ILE A 14 -32.42 -1.03 -10.41
CA ILE A 14 -32.32 0.42 -10.26
C ILE A 14 -32.11 0.76 -8.77
N LEU A 15 -30.98 1.39 -8.42
CA LEU A 15 -30.71 1.89 -7.07
C LEU A 15 -30.36 3.37 -7.13
N SER A 16 -30.86 4.15 -6.17
CA SER A 16 -30.32 5.49 -5.90
C SER A 16 -28.85 5.40 -5.47
N THR A 17 -28.08 6.48 -5.61
CA THR A 17 -26.64 6.51 -5.27
C THR A 17 -26.33 5.99 -3.86
N TRP A 18 -27.15 6.34 -2.87
CA TRP A 18 -26.98 5.87 -1.49
C TRP A 18 -27.40 4.40 -1.29
N GLN A 19 -28.47 3.95 -1.94
CA GLN A 19 -28.87 2.55 -1.90
C GLN A 19 -27.86 1.67 -2.65
N PHE A 20 -27.26 2.17 -3.73
CA PHE A 20 -26.20 1.49 -4.48
C PHE A 20 -24.92 1.38 -3.63
N SER A 21 -24.50 2.46 -2.96
CA SER A 21 -23.36 2.44 -2.04
C SER A 21 -23.58 1.48 -0.87
N ARG A 22 -24.77 1.51 -0.26
CA ARG A 22 -25.13 0.60 0.84
C ARG A 22 -25.22 -0.86 0.39
N TRP A 23 -25.81 -1.11 -0.78
CA TRP A 23 -25.90 -2.44 -1.37
C TRP A 23 -24.52 -2.99 -1.78
N LYS A 24 -23.62 -2.14 -2.28
CA LYS A 24 -22.23 -2.49 -2.60
C LYS A 24 -21.43 -2.81 -1.33
N GLN A 25 -21.58 -2.02 -0.27
CA GLN A 25 -20.89 -2.26 1.02
C GLN A 25 -21.41 -3.50 1.74
N GLY A 26 -22.74 -3.67 1.85
CA GLY A 26 -23.33 -4.86 2.47
C GLY A 26 -22.96 -6.14 1.74
N ARG A 27 -23.01 -6.15 0.39
CA ARG A 27 -22.59 -7.32 -0.38
C ARG A 27 -21.10 -7.57 -0.38
N ASN A 28 -20.26 -6.53 -0.27
CA ASN A 28 -18.82 -6.73 -0.12
C ASN A 28 -18.54 -7.50 1.18
N MET A 29 -19.25 -7.15 2.27
CA MET A 29 -19.12 -7.85 3.55
C MET A 29 -19.63 -9.30 3.51
N ASP A 30 -20.81 -9.53 2.92
CA ASP A 30 -21.37 -10.89 2.79
C ASP A 30 -20.50 -11.76 1.87
N LEU A 31 -20.04 -11.21 0.75
CA LEU A 31 -19.18 -11.95 -0.19
C LEU A 31 -17.81 -12.25 0.41
N PHE A 32 -17.23 -11.32 1.16
CA PHE A 32 -15.96 -11.52 1.85
C PHE A 32 -16.06 -12.67 2.86
N HIS A 33 -17.13 -12.69 3.67
CA HIS A 33 -17.39 -13.77 4.62
C HIS A 33 -17.60 -15.11 3.91
N ASP A 34 -18.43 -15.14 2.87
CA ASP A 34 -18.72 -16.37 2.13
C ASP A 34 -17.46 -16.95 1.47
N LEU A 35 -16.61 -16.10 0.86
CA LEU A 35 -15.34 -16.55 0.28
C LEU A 35 -14.38 -17.11 1.33
N LYS A 36 -14.29 -16.47 2.51
CA LYS A 36 -13.49 -17.01 3.64
C LYS A 36 -13.98 -18.38 4.13
N SER A 37 -15.30 -18.63 4.06
CA SER A 37 -15.86 -19.89 4.51
C SER A 37 -15.75 -21.03 3.48
N GLU A 38 -15.62 -20.69 2.19
CA GLU A 38 -15.67 -21.66 1.08
C GLU A 38 -14.29 -21.91 0.44
N LEU A 39 -13.35 -20.97 0.59
CA LEU A 39 -12.00 -21.07 0.03
C LEU A 39 -10.98 -21.16 1.17
N THR A 40 -9.84 -21.79 0.88
CA THR A 40 -8.72 -21.88 1.82
C THR A 40 -7.39 -21.62 1.11
N GLY A 41 -6.41 -21.12 1.85
CA GLY A 41 -5.02 -21.00 1.37
C GLY A 41 -4.82 -19.84 0.39
N SER A 42 -3.88 -19.97 -0.55
CA SER A 42 -3.49 -18.86 -1.43
C SER A 42 -4.62 -18.34 -2.33
N PHE A 43 -5.54 -19.22 -2.73
CA PHE A 43 -6.67 -18.82 -3.58
C PHE A 43 -7.70 -17.98 -2.82
N GLU A 44 -7.94 -18.29 -1.54
CA GLU A 44 -8.78 -17.46 -0.65
C GLU A 44 -8.20 -16.05 -0.51
N LYS A 45 -6.91 -15.96 -0.19
CA LYS A 45 -6.20 -14.67 -0.04
C LYS A 45 -6.31 -13.83 -1.31
N LEU A 46 -6.08 -14.44 -2.47
CA LEU A 46 -6.21 -13.77 -3.76
C LEU A 46 -7.65 -13.28 -4.02
N ALA A 47 -8.65 -14.14 -3.82
CA ALA A 47 -10.05 -13.79 -4.06
C ALA A 47 -10.51 -12.63 -3.17
N ILE A 48 -10.03 -12.60 -1.92
CA ILE A 48 -10.31 -11.52 -0.97
C ILE A 48 -9.58 -10.23 -1.37
N ALA A 49 -8.30 -10.30 -1.73
CA ALA A 49 -7.52 -9.15 -2.19
C ALA A 49 -8.20 -8.47 -3.39
N MET A 50 -8.74 -9.27 -4.33
CA MET A 50 -9.46 -8.76 -5.51
C MET A 50 -10.77 -8.03 -5.19
N LEU A 51 -11.31 -8.14 -3.97
CA LEU A 51 -12.51 -7.42 -3.53
C LEU A 51 -12.22 -6.09 -2.83
N GLN A 52 -10.96 -5.83 -2.52
CA GLN A 52 -10.53 -4.60 -1.87
C GLN A 52 -10.25 -3.50 -2.90
N THR A 53 -10.31 -2.24 -2.47
CA THR A 53 -9.74 -1.15 -3.26
C THR A 53 -8.21 -1.25 -3.23
N PRO A 54 -7.50 -0.76 -4.27
CA PRO A 54 -6.03 -0.79 -4.29
C PRO A 54 -5.40 -0.22 -3.02
N ALA A 55 -5.84 0.96 -2.58
CA ALA A 55 -5.31 1.59 -1.37
C ALA A 55 -5.62 0.81 -0.08
N LYS A 56 -6.74 0.09 0.00
CA LYS A 56 -7.05 -0.78 1.15
C LYS A 56 -6.19 -2.03 1.15
N PHE A 57 -5.97 -2.63 -0.01
CA PHE A 57 -5.07 -3.77 -0.17
C PHE A 57 -3.63 -3.37 0.21
N ASP A 58 -3.12 -2.27 -0.34
CA ASP A 58 -1.79 -1.75 0.00
C ASP A 58 -1.64 -1.46 1.51
N ALA A 59 -2.65 -0.86 2.14
CA ALA A 59 -2.64 -0.63 3.58
C ALA A 59 -2.58 -1.94 4.40
N SER A 60 -3.26 -3.00 3.96
CA SER A 60 -3.16 -4.31 4.61
C SER A 60 -1.83 -5.00 4.40
N GLU A 61 -1.26 -4.94 3.19
CA GLU A 61 0.07 -5.52 2.92
C GLU A 61 1.16 -4.80 3.73
N LEU A 62 1.10 -3.46 3.80
CA LEU A 62 1.98 -2.68 4.67
C LEU A 62 1.78 -3.02 6.15
N LYS A 63 0.56 -3.36 6.57
CA LYS A 63 0.32 -3.77 7.97
C LYS A 63 1.00 -5.10 8.25
N GLU A 64 0.76 -6.10 7.40
CA GLU A 64 1.33 -7.44 7.52
C GLU A 64 2.87 -7.40 7.48
N ALA A 65 3.45 -6.61 6.59
CA ALA A 65 4.89 -6.41 6.45
C ALA A 65 5.58 -5.90 7.73
N ILE A 66 4.84 -5.20 8.60
CA ILE A 66 5.35 -4.59 9.85
C ILE A 66 4.91 -5.39 11.09
N SER A 67 3.92 -6.29 10.99
CA SER A 67 3.41 -7.04 12.14
C SER A 67 3.95 -8.47 12.28
N GLY A 68 4.81 -8.91 11.36
CA GLY A 68 5.38 -10.25 11.32
C GLY A 68 6.52 -10.51 12.32
N ALA A 69 7.01 -11.75 12.33
CA ALA A 69 8.28 -12.09 12.96
C ALA A 69 9.42 -11.57 12.08
N GLY A 70 9.78 -10.31 12.30
CA GLY A 70 10.65 -9.54 11.40
C GLY A 70 9.85 -8.67 10.44
N THR A 71 10.56 -7.85 9.67
CA THR A 71 9.98 -6.86 8.76
C THR A 71 10.14 -7.34 7.31
N ASP A 72 9.06 -7.35 6.52
CA ASP A 72 9.14 -7.59 5.08
C ASP A 72 9.57 -6.31 4.36
N GLU A 73 10.89 -6.09 4.31
CA GLU A 73 11.48 -4.89 3.71
C GLU A 73 11.15 -4.76 2.22
N ALA A 74 11.03 -5.88 1.50
CA ALA A 74 10.76 -5.87 0.07
C ALA A 74 9.35 -5.33 -0.22
N CYS A 75 8.35 -5.78 0.53
CA CYS A 75 6.98 -5.28 0.43
C CYS A 75 6.91 -3.77 0.74
N LEU A 76 7.57 -3.32 1.81
CA LEU A 76 7.62 -1.90 2.19
C LEU A 76 8.22 -1.04 1.08
N ILE A 77 9.34 -1.47 0.50
CA ILE A 77 10.01 -0.75 -0.60
C ILE A 77 9.12 -0.74 -1.84
N GLU A 78 8.54 -1.89 -2.22
CA GLU A 78 7.73 -2.01 -3.42
C GLU A 78 6.56 -1.03 -3.40
N ILE A 79 5.77 -1.04 -2.32
CA ILE A 79 4.58 -0.18 -2.21
C ILE A 79 5.00 1.29 -2.08
N LEU A 80 5.88 1.63 -1.13
CA LEU A 80 6.17 3.03 -0.83
C LEU A 80 6.99 3.74 -1.92
N SER A 81 7.75 3.00 -2.73
CA SER A 81 8.55 3.59 -3.81
C SER A 81 7.77 3.77 -5.11
N SER A 82 6.76 2.92 -5.37
CA SER A 82 6.05 2.85 -6.65
C SER A 82 4.75 3.65 -6.70
N ARG A 83 4.11 3.92 -5.56
CA ARG A 83 2.86 4.69 -5.50
C ARG A 83 3.09 6.18 -5.65
N SER A 84 2.14 6.84 -6.29
CA SER A 84 2.06 8.31 -6.38
C SER A 84 1.77 8.94 -5.02
N ASN A 85 2.04 10.23 -4.90
CA ASN A 85 1.73 11.00 -3.70
C ASN A 85 0.24 10.95 -3.33
N ALA A 86 -0.65 10.95 -4.33
CA ALA A 86 -2.09 10.86 -4.10
C ALA A 86 -2.49 9.50 -3.50
N GLU A 87 -1.96 8.41 -4.07
CA GLU A 87 -2.18 7.05 -3.55
C GLU A 87 -1.60 6.88 -2.15
N ILE A 88 -0.37 7.37 -1.89
CA ILE A 88 0.24 7.33 -0.55
C ILE A 88 -0.63 8.04 0.50
N ARG A 89 -1.21 9.19 0.16
CA ARG A 89 -2.12 9.91 1.07
C ARG A 89 -3.41 9.12 1.33
N GLU A 90 -3.97 8.46 0.31
CA GLU A 90 -5.14 7.59 0.49
C GLU A 90 -4.81 6.38 1.37
N ILE A 91 -3.67 5.72 1.13
CA ILE A 91 -3.16 4.61 1.95
C ILE A 91 -3.03 5.05 3.40
N ASN A 92 -2.41 6.21 3.66
CA ASN A 92 -2.26 6.75 5.02
C ASN A 92 -3.60 6.96 5.73
N GLN A 93 -4.61 7.48 5.02
CA GLN A 93 -5.95 7.67 5.58
C GLN A 93 -6.60 6.35 5.94
N ILE A 94 -6.56 5.36 5.03
CA ILE A 94 -7.13 4.04 5.26
C ILE A 94 -6.40 3.31 6.39
N TYR A 95 -5.06 3.32 6.38
CA TYR A 95 -4.23 2.68 7.40
C TYR A 95 -4.57 3.22 8.80
N LYS A 96 -4.66 4.55 8.94
CA LYS A 96 -5.04 5.18 10.21
C LYS A 96 -6.45 4.80 10.64
N HIS A 97 -7.39 4.75 9.70
CA HIS A 97 -8.77 4.38 9.97
C HIS A 97 -8.92 2.92 10.42
N GLU A 98 -8.25 1.99 9.74
CA GLU A 98 -8.38 0.54 9.99
C GLU A 98 -7.56 0.08 11.21
N TYR A 99 -6.40 0.69 11.48
CA TYR A 99 -5.47 0.20 12.50
C TYR A 99 -5.25 1.14 13.69
N GLY A 100 -5.85 2.34 13.67
CA GLY A 100 -5.81 3.29 14.79
C GLY A 100 -4.43 3.91 15.08
N LYS A 101 -3.44 3.67 14.21
CA LYS A 101 -2.09 4.26 14.26
C LYS A 101 -1.72 4.79 12.88
N THR A 102 -0.84 5.79 12.82
CA THR A 102 -0.34 6.24 11.52
C THR A 102 0.62 5.20 10.93
N LEU A 103 0.72 5.17 9.61
CA LEU A 103 1.70 4.34 8.92
C LEU A 103 3.14 4.77 9.29
N GLU A 104 3.38 6.07 9.38
CA GLU A 104 4.67 6.64 9.79
C GLU A 104 5.10 6.16 11.18
N ASP A 105 4.20 6.17 12.17
CA ASP A 105 4.48 5.65 13.51
C ASP A 105 4.80 4.15 13.46
N SER A 106 4.06 3.39 12.65
CA SER A 106 4.24 1.94 12.55
C SER A 106 5.60 1.61 11.93
N ILE A 107 5.97 2.27 10.83
CA ILE A 107 7.29 2.16 10.19
C ILE A 107 8.39 2.57 11.17
N SER A 108 8.21 3.69 11.88
CA SER A 108 9.24 4.24 12.76
C SER A 108 9.58 3.35 13.95
N ASN A 109 8.58 2.62 14.44
CA ASN A 109 8.73 1.70 15.58
C ASN A 109 9.37 0.38 15.17
N ASP A 110 9.15 -0.09 13.94
CA ASP A 110 9.60 -1.40 13.50
C ASP A 110 10.94 -1.36 12.74
N THR A 111 11.30 -0.19 12.20
CA THR A 111 12.55 -0.01 11.43
C THR A 111 13.53 0.93 12.13
N SER A 112 14.80 0.92 11.70
CA SER A 112 15.84 1.78 12.27
C SER A 112 16.83 2.31 11.23
N GLY A 113 17.74 3.18 11.67
CA GLY A 113 18.83 3.69 10.85
C GLY A 113 18.40 4.48 9.60
N HIS A 114 19.20 4.36 8.54
CA HIS A 114 18.92 5.00 7.25
C HIS A 114 17.68 4.44 6.56
N PHE A 115 17.41 3.14 6.76
CA PHE A 115 16.25 2.47 6.19
C PHE A 115 14.94 3.09 6.69
N ARG A 116 14.80 3.26 8.02
CA ARG A 116 13.67 3.99 8.60
C ARG A 116 13.50 5.38 7.99
N ARG A 117 14.59 6.14 7.91
CA ARG A 117 14.55 7.52 7.41
C ARG A 117 14.03 7.58 5.98
N LEU A 118 14.46 6.65 5.13
CA LEU A 118 13.99 6.53 3.77
C LEU A 118 12.50 6.21 3.71
N LEU A 119 12.04 5.17 4.43
CA LEU A 119 10.63 4.76 4.42
C LEU A 119 9.69 5.85 4.95
N VAL A 120 10.08 6.54 6.03
CA VAL A 120 9.33 7.68 6.56
C VAL A 120 9.23 8.81 5.52
N SER A 121 10.31 9.10 4.81
CA SER A 121 10.27 10.10 3.73
C SER A 121 9.33 9.70 2.60
N LEU A 122 9.28 8.41 2.25
CA LEU A 122 8.40 7.91 1.19
C LEU A 122 6.93 7.93 1.63
N CYS A 123 6.62 7.51 2.86
CA CYS A 123 5.24 7.44 3.34
C CYS A 123 4.59 8.81 3.54
N GLN A 124 5.35 9.91 3.51
CA GLN A 124 4.79 11.26 3.56
C GLN A 124 4.10 11.68 2.24
N GLY A 125 4.40 11.03 1.11
CA GLY A 125 3.77 11.36 -0.18
C GLY A 125 4.03 12.80 -0.62
N ASN A 126 5.29 13.24 -0.50
CA ASN A 126 5.74 14.59 -0.84
C ASN A 126 6.83 14.59 -1.95
N ARG A 127 6.85 13.57 -2.81
CA ARG A 127 7.79 13.51 -3.94
C ARG A 127 7.48 14.61 -4.95
N ASP A 128 8.50 15.17 -5.59
CA ASP A 128 8.28 16.03 -6.75
C ASP A 128 7.80 15.18 -7.94
N GLU A 129 6.56 15.39 -8.36
CA GLU A 129 5.91 14.68 -9.48
C GLU A 129 5.84 15.54 -10.75
N ARG A 130 6.57 16.65 -10.81
CA ARG A 130 6.64 17.49 -12.01
C ARG A 130 7.36 16.76 -13.14
N GLU A 131 6.85 16.91 -14.36
CA GLU A 131 7.49 16.37 -15.58
C GLU A 131 8.67 17.24 -16.07
N GLN A 132 8.77 18.48 -15.58
CA GLN A 132 9.83 19.41 -15.99
C GLN A 132 11.15 19.08 -15.30
N VAL A 133 12.20 18.87 -16.10
CA VAL A 133 13.53 18.52 -15.61
C VAL A 133 14.43 19.75 -15.56
N ASP A 134 14.96 20.07 -14.38
CA ASP A 134 16.07 21.02 -14.23
C ASP A 134 17.40 20.31 -14.50
N ILE A 135 17.98 20.57 -15.67
CA ILE A 135 19.23 19.93 -16.11
C ILE A 135 20.42 20.31 -15.22
N ASN A 136 20.43 21.52 -14.64
CA ASN A 136 21.53 21.95 -13.79
C ASN A 136 21.48 21.25 -12.44
N MET A 137 20.29 21.17 -11.83
CA MET A 137 20.08 20.42 -10.60
C MET A 137 20.40 18.93 -10.79
N ALA A 138 19.93 18.31 -11.89
CA ALA A 138 20.23 16.92 -12.19
C ALA A 138 21.74 16.64 -12.32
N LYS A 139 22.50 17.56 -12.94
CA LYS A 139 23.97 17.46 -13.02
C LYS A 139 24.62 17.58 -11.64
N GLN A 140 24.15 18.50 -10.82
CA GLN A 140 24.66 18.69 -9.46
C GLN A 140 24.40 17.46 -8.60
N ASP A 141 23.18 16.91 -8.64
CA ASP A 141 22.81 15.69 -7.90
C ASP A 141 23.65 14.49 -8.35
N ALA A 142 23.86 14.32 -9.66
CA ALA A 142 24.72 13.26 -10.19
C ALA A 142 26.18 13.37 -9.67
N GLN A 143 26.71 14.59 -9.57
CA GLN A 143 28.04 14.83 -8.99
C GLN A 143 28.06 14.48 -7.49
N VAL A 144 27.06 14.94 -6.73
CA VAL A 144 26.95 14.66 -5.29
C VAL A 144 26.87 13.16 -5.03
N ILE A 145 26.03 12.42 -5.78
CA ILE A 145 25.90 10.97 -5.67
C ILE A 145 27.23 10.28 -5.98
N THR A 146 27.91 10.69 -7.06
CA THR A 146 29.21 10.12 -7.46
C THR A 146 30.26 10.29 -6.36
N VAL A 147 30.39 11.51 -5.82
CA VAL A 147 31.35 11.81 -4.75
C VAL A 147 31.00 11.05 -3.48
N SER A 148 29.73 11.06 -3.06
CA SER A 148 29.25 10.39 -1.84
C SER A 148 29.43 8.88 -1.89
N CYS A 149 29.25 8.24 -3.05
CA CYS A 149 29.55 6.82 -3.24
C CYS A 149 31.07 6.56 -3.26
N SER A 150 31.86 7.45 -3.86
CA SER A 150 33.31 7.29 -3.97
C SER A 150 34.02 7.34 -2.62
N VAL A 151 33.61 8.23 -1.70
CA VAL A 151 34.21 8.30 -0.35
C VAL A 151 33.94 7.04 0.49
N ASN A 152 32.78 6.40 0.32
CA ASN A 152 32.47 5.16 1.04
C ASN A 152 33.19 3.93 0.48
N ILE A 153 33.54 3.89 -0.81
CA ILE A 153 34.32 2.78 -1.39
C ILE A 153 35.79 2.82 -0.92
N ILE A 154 36.35 4.01 -0.69
CA ILE A 154 37.75 4.16 -0.22
C ILE A 154 37.86 3.76 1.26
N ALA A 155 36.79 3.89 2.05
CA ALA A 155 36.77 3.47 3.46
C ALA A 155 36.66 1.94 3.68
N PHE A 156 36.40 1.16 2.61
CA PHE A 156 36.32 -0.31 2.65
C PHE A 156 37.45 -1.00 1.84
N LYS A 157 38.51 -0.26 1.47
CA LYS A 157 39.74 -0.83 0.92
C LYS A 157 40.91 -0.66 1.88
#